data_AF-A0A2N2QZI9-F1
#
_entry.id   AF-A0A2N2QZI9-F1
#
_cell.length_a   1.000
_cell.length_b   1.000
_cell.length_c   1.000
_cell.angle_alpha   90.00
_cell.angle_beta   90.00
_cell.angle_gamma   90.00
#
_symmetry.space_group_name_H-M   'P 1'
#
loop_
_entity.id
_entity.type
_entity.pdbx_description
1 polymer ?
#
loop_
_entity_poly.entity_id
_entity_poly.type
_entity_poly.pdbx_seq_one_letter_code
_entity_poly.pdbx_strand_id
1 'polypeptide(L)'
;MFEHFFRLTVGLDQSVSAGAQTTLRFHRANATEASDTVQAWHEVQSVLPNAVALAGWDYKTLVATGAEASSRLPAPDVPRLEIHDAARPYRFESDEAARLRTDLALAAYEGT
;
A
#
# COMPACT_ATOMS: atom_id res chain seq x y z
N MET A 1 20.65 -26.61 -5.38
CA MET A 1 20.78 -26.07 -4.02
C MET A 1 20.74 -24.55 -4.17
N PHE A 2 19.56 -23.95 -4.03
CA PHE A 2 19.33 -22.53 -4.28
C PHE A 2 18.81 -21.92 -2.97
N GLU A 3 19.67 -21.19 -2.26
CA GLU A 3 19.23 -20.37 -1.13
C GLU A 3 18.77 -19.02 -1.64
N HIS A 4 17.46 -18.82 -1.71
CA HIS A 4 16.87 -17.51 -1.90
C HIS A 4 16.72 -16.84 -0.53
N PHE A 5 17.67 -15.97 -0.18
CA PHE A 5 17.57 -15.09 0.97
C PHE A 5 16.57 -13.96 0.67
N PHE A 6 15.38 -14.02 1.27
CA PHE A 6 14.43 -12.91 1.23
C PHE A 6 14.73 -11.97 2.40
N ARG A 7 15.19 -10.75 2.12
CA ARG A 7 15.46 -9.73 3.14
C ARG A 7 14.21 -8.87 3.33
N LEU A 8 13.44 -9.13 4.39
CA LEU A 8 12.33 -8.26 4.78
C LEU A 8 12.91 -7.04 5.53
N THR A 9 12.72 -5.85 4.98
CA THR A 9 13.00 -4.58 5.69
C THR A 9 11.66 -3.92 6.00
N VAL A 10 11.22 -4.00 7.24
CA VAL A 10 9.99 -3.33 7.69
C VAL A 10 10.35 -1.89 8.03
N GLY A 11 9.83 -0.94 7.25
CA GLY A 11 9.90 0.49 7.59
C GLY A 11 8.78 0.83 8.58
N LEU A 12 9.14 1.24 9.80
CA LEU A 12 8.20 1.81 10.76
C LEU A 12 8.39 3.34 10.79
N ASP A 13 7.30 4.11 10.83
CA ASP A 13 7.29 5.59 11.00
C ASP A 13 7.71 6.05 12.42
N GLN A 14 8.19 5.12 13.25
CA GLN A 14 8.62 5.40 14.61
C GLN A 14 10.10 5.02 14.77
N SER A 15 10.87 5.90 15.42
CA SER A 15 12.27 5.63 15.75
C SER A 15 12.35 4.61 16.89
N VAL A 16 12.16 3.34 16.55
CA VAL A 16 12.41 2.23 17.47
C VAL A 16 13.91 1.94 17.44
N SER A 17 14.52 1.68 18.60
CA SER A 17 15.91 1.22 18.65
C SER A 17 16.07 0.00 17.74
N ALA A 18 17.13 -0.03 16.94
CA ALA A 18 17.42 -1.18 16.08
C ALA A 18 17.42 -2.46 16.92
N GLY A 19 16.70 -3.49 16.45
CA GLY A 19 16.67 -4.79 17.11
C GLY A 19 18.08 -5.36 17.23
N ALA A 20 18.34 -6.11 18.30
CA ALA A 20 19.65 -6.71 18.56
C ALA A 20 20.08 -7.76 17.52
N GLN A 21 19.15 -8.20 16.66
CA GLN A 21 19.38 -9.19 15.61
C GLN A 21 19.27 -8.54 14.23
N THR A 22 20.39 -8.48 13.50
CA THR A 22 20.45 -7.97 12.12
C THR A 22 19.77 -8.89 11.11
N THR A 23 19.49 -10.15 11.47
CA THR A 23 18.87 -11.14 10.60
C THR A 23 17.90 -12.00 11.40
N LEU A 24 16.67 -12.09 10.91
CA LEU A 24 15.63 -12.99 11.45
C LEU A 24 15.55 -14.23 10.54
N ARG A 25 15.69 -15.42 11.14
CA ARG A 25 15.60 -16.70 10.44
C ARG A 25 14.18 -17.23 10.50
N PHE A 26 13.74 -17.93 9.45
CA PHE A 26 12.55 -18.76 9.50
C PHE A 26 12.90 -20.14 10.07
N HIS A 27 12.12 -20.63 11.03
CA HIS A 27 12.31 -21.95 11.64
C HIS A 27 10.98 -22.54 12.09
N ARG A 28 10.76 -23.85 11.92
CA ARG A 28 9.47 -24.48 12.26
C ARG A 28 9.25 -24.50 13.77
N ALA A 29 8.02 -24.23 14.21
CA ALA A 29 7.58 -24.04 15.60
C ALA A 29 7.82 -25.20 16.60
N ASN A 30 8.41 -26.33 16.20
CA ASN A 30 8.62 -27.49 17.08
C ASN A 30 10.06 -27.64 17.60
N ALA A 31 10.92 -26.65 17.40
CA ALA A 31 12.26 -26.63 17.97
C ALA A 31 12.40 -25.60 19.08
N THR A 32 13.16 -25.93 20.12
CA THR A 32 13.61 -24.96 21.12
C THR A 32 14.61 -24.01 20.48
N GLU A 33 14.44 -22.70 20.67
CA GLU A 33 15.24 -21.67 19.99
C GLU A 33 15.96 -20.77 21.00
N ALA A 34 17.25 -20.53 20.76
CA ALA A 34 18.10 -19.65 21.57
C ALA A 34 18.02 -18.17 21.16
N SER A 35 17.30 -17.89 20.08
CA SER A 35 17.21 -16.58 19.43
C SER A 35 15.85 -16.45 18.74
N ASP A 36 15.31 -15.23 18.69
CA ASP A 36 14.04 -14.94 18.01
C ASP A 36 14.03 -15.46 16.57
N THR A 37 12.91 -16.05 16.15
CA THR A 37 12.69 -16.56 14.80
C THR A 37 11.29 -16.24 14.30
N VAL A 38 11.12 -16.32 12.97
CA VAL A 38 9.81 -16.39 12.34
C VAL A 38 9.37 -17.86 12.32
N GLN A 39 8.27 -18.17 13.00
CA GLN A 39 7.82 -19.56 13.17
C GLN A 39 6.73 -20.03 12.20
N ALA A 40 6.03 -19.07 11.59
CA ALA A 40 4.98 -19.33 10.61
C ALA A 40 5.07 -18.26 9.51
N TRP A 41 4.82 -18.71 8.28
CA TRP A 41 4.76 -17.83 7.12
C TRP A 41 3.51 -18.19 6.34
N HIS A 42 2.65 -17.21 6.12
CA HIS A 42 1.43 -17.36 5.34
C HIS A 42 1.33 -16.18 4.38
N GLU A 43 0.95 -16.49 3.15
CA GLU A 43 0.62 -15.48 2.15
C GLU A 43 -0.90 -15.47 1.96
N VAL A 44 -1.48 -14.28 2.00
CA VAL A 44 -2.90 -14.06 1.72
C VAL A 44 -2.96 -13.06 0.57
N GLN A 45 -3.69 -13.41 -0.48
CA GLN A 45 -3.97 -12.52 -1.61
C GLN A 45 -5.47 -12.26 -1.66
N SER A 46 -5.86 -11.00 -1.91
CA SER A 46 -7.25 -10.60 -2.04
C SER A 46 -7.43 -9.71 -3.27
N VAL A 47 -8.62 -9.74 -3.87
CA VAL A 47 -8.97 -8.85 -4.97
C VAL A 47 -9.57 -7.57 -4.39
N LEU A 48 -8.90 -6.44 -4.61
CA LEU A 48 -9.26 -5.12 -4.13
C LEU A 48 -9.35 -4.12 -5.30
N PRO A 49 -9.88 -2.90 -5.07
CA PRO A 49 -9.84 -1.86 -6.09
C PRO A 49 -8.42 -1.60 -6.62
N ASN A 50 -8.28 -1.54 -7.93
CA ASN A 50 -7.00 -1.35 -8.62
C ASN A 50 -6.95 -0.03 -9.41
N ALA A 51 -7.97 0.82 -9.27
CA ALA A 51 -7.99 2.17 -9.79
C ALA A 51 -8.78 3.10 -8.86
N VAL A 52 -8.36 4.37 -8.78
CA VAL A 52 -9.05 5.41 -8.00
C VAL A 52 -9.08 6.70 -8.83
N ALA A 53 -10.26 7.31 -8.95
CA ALA A 53 -10.48 8.60 -9.57
C ALA A 53 -11.19 9.53 -8.58
N LEU A 54 -10.51 10.58 -8.13
CA LEU A 54 -11.04 11.55 -7.17
C LEU A 54 -11.07 12.94 -7.78
N ALA A 55 -12.17 13.66 -7.57
CA ALA A 55 -12.28 15.06 -7.93
C ALA A 55 -13.11 15.86 -6.92
N GLY A 56 -12.98 17.17 -6.99
CA GLY A 56 -13.88 18.11 -6.32
C GLY A 56 -14.06 19.38 -7.12
N TRP A 57 -15.14 20.11 -6.80
CA TRP A 57 -15.55 21.30 -7.54
C TRP A 57 -15.50 22.57 -6.67
N ASP A 58 -15.20 23.70 -7.29
CA ASP A 58 -15.33 25.03 -6.71
C ASP A 58 -16.26 25.89 -7.57
N TYR A 59 -17.40 26.28 -6.99
CA TYR A 59 -18.39 27.10 -7.70
C TYR A 59 -17.92 28.54 -7.93
N LYS A 60 -16.96 29.05 -7.16
CA LYS A 60 -16.46 30.43 -7.28
C LYS A 60 -15.53 30.59 -8.48
N THR A 61 -14.72 29.57 -8.72
CA THR A 61 -13.78 29.53 -9.85
C THR A 61 -14.36 28.78 -11.05
N LEU A 62 -15.46 28.04 -10.87
CA LEU A 62 -16.07 27.14 -11.87
C LEU A 62 -15.10 26.07 -12.37
N VAL A 63 -14.19 25.63 -11.49
CA VAL A 63 -13.17 24.62 -11.78
C VAL A 63 -13.47 23.33 -11.03
N ALA A 64 -13.21 22.20 -11.68
CA ALA A 64 -13.12 20.90 -11.04
C ALA A 64 -11.67 20.43 -11.04
N THR A 65 -11.11 20.19 -9.86
CA THR A 65 -9.75 19.69 -9.66
C THR A 65 -9.82 18.24 -9.26
N GLY A 66 -9.02 17.38 -9.91
CA GLY A 66 -9.03 15.95 -9.67
C GLY A 66 -7.82 15.23 -10.24
N ALA A 67 -7.71 13.96 -9.91
CA ALA A 67 -6.67 13.07 -10.40
C ALA A 67 -7.20 11.63 -10.48
N GLU A 68 -6.49 10.82 -11.26
CA GLU A 68 -6.70 9.38 -11.36
C GLU A 68 -5.38 8.65 -11.05
N ALA A 69 -5.49 7.48 -10.43
CA ALA A 69 -4.38 6.56 -10.19
C ALA A 69 -4.83 5.14 -10.54
N SER A 70 -3.91 4.32 -11.03
CA SER A 70 -4.13 2.90 -11.32
C SER A 70 -2.96 2.08 -10.79
N SER A 71 -3.28 0.91 -10.25
CA SER A 71 -2.29 0.01 -9.66
C SER A 71 -1.25 -0.42 -10.69
N ARG A 72 0.00 -0.50 -10.23
CA ARG A 72 1.12 -1.04 -11.03
C ARG A 72 1.42 -2.51 -10.68
N LEU A 73 0.67 -3.10 -9.75
CA LEU A 73 0.83 -4.50 -9.37
C LEU A 73 0.34 -5.42 -10.50
N PRO A 74 1.07 -6.50 -10.82
CA PRO A 74 0.66 -7.42 -11.85
C PRO A 74 -0.58 -8.21 -11.41
N ALA A 75 -1.70 -8.03 -12.12
CA ALA A 75 -2.95 -8.74 -11.87
C ALA A 75 -3.70 -9.01 -13.19
N PRO A 76 -3.15 -9.86 -14.09
CA PRO A 76 -3.65 -10.00 -15.47
C PRO A 76 -5.10 -10.49 -15.58
N ASP A 77 -5.56 -11.27 -14.59
CA ASP A 77 -6.91 -11.84 -14.56
C ASP A 77 -7.90 -11.00 -13.74
N VAL A 78 -7.46 -9.84 -13.22
CA VAL A 78 -8.32 -8.93 -12.45
C VAL A 78 -8.77 -7.78 -13.36
N PRO A 79 -10.08 -7.59 -13.59
CA PRO A 79 -10.56 -6.46 -14.37
C PRO A 79 -10.28 -5.12 -13.67
N ARG A 80 -10.46 -3.99 -14.36
CA ARG A 80 -10.42 -2.67 -13.71
C ARG A 80 -11.57 -2.57 -12.70
N LEU A 81 -11.22 -2.41 -11.44
CA LEU A 81 -12.10 -2.19 -10.29
C LEU A 81 -11.83 -0.78 -9.77
N GLU A 82 -12.58 0.19 -10.28
CA GLU A 82 -12.39 1.60 -9.98
C GLU A 82 -13.27 2.11 -8.84
N ILE A 83 -12.67 2.88 -7.93
CA ILE A 83 -13.39 3.78 -7.03
C ILE A 83 -13.44 5.17 -7.67
N HIS A 84 -14.65 5.70 -7.88
CA HIS A 84 -14.85 7.04 -8.43
C HIS A 84 -15.63 7.92 -7.44
N ASP A 85 -15.05 9.04 -7.01
CA ASP A 85 -15.71 10.06 -6.17
C ASP A 85 -15.34 11.48 -6.60
N ALA A 86 -16.26 12.13 -7.32
CA ALA A 86 -16.12 13.48 -7.87
C ALA A 86 -17.12 14.50 -7.28
N ALA A 87 -17.90 14.11 -6.27
CA ALA A 87 -19.06 14.91 -5.84
C ALA A 87 -18.73 16.01 -4.81
N ARG A 88 -17.50 16.05 -4.30
CA ARG A 88 -17.17 16.84 -3.11
C ARG A 88 -16.81 18.30 -3.45
N PRO A 89 -17.45 19.29 -2.83
CA PRO A 89 -17.00 20.67 -2.96
C PRO A 89 -15.63 20.86 -2.28
N TYR A 90 -14.77 21.69 -2.87
CA TYR A 90 -13.50 22.13 -2.28
C TYR A 90 -12.56 21.00 -1.84
N ARG A 91 -12.60 19.85 -2.53
CA ARG A 91 -11.86 18.65 -2.10
C ARG A 91 -10.34 18.83 -2.09
N PHE A 92 -9.82 19.57 -3.07
CA PHE A 92 -8.38 19.71 -3.29
C PHE A 92 -8.01 21.16 -3.46
N GLU A 93 -6.87 21.54 -2.89
CA GLU A 93 -6.33 22.90 -2.95
C GLU A 93 -5.55 23.15 -4.24
N SER A 94 -5.11 22.09 -4.93
CA SER A 94 -4.35 22.14 -6.18
C SER A 94 -4.37 20.78 -6.91
N ASP A 95 -3.94 20.76 -8.16
CA ASP A 95 -3.78 19.52 -8.94
C ASP A 95 -2.74 18.57 -8.29
N GLU A 96 -1.68 19.11 -7.71
CA GLU A 96 -0.67 18.32 -6.99
C GLU A 96 -1.26 17.67 -5.73
N ALA A 97 -2.05 18.44 -4.97
CA ALA A 97 -2.80 17.95 -3.83
C ALA A 97 -3.79 16.83 -4.21
N ALA A 98 -4.44 16.94 -5.38
CA ALA A 98 -5.33 15.92 -5.91
C ALA A 98 -4.58 14.64 -6.28
N ARG A 99 -3.44 14.75 -6.97
CA ARG A 99 -2.57 13.61 -7.33
C ARG A 99 -2.08 12.88 -6.09
N LEU A 100 -1.45 13.59 -5.15
CA LEU A 100 -0.94 13.01 -3.92
C LEU A 100 -2.03 12.23 -3.15
N ARG A 101 -3.21 12.83 -2.97
CA ARG A 101 -4.29 12.18 -2.21
C ARG A 101 -4.91 11.00 -2.96
N THR A 102 -4.94 11.03 -4.29
CA THR A 102 -5.42 9.91 -5.10
C THR A 102 -4.42 8.76 -5.09
N ASP A 103 -3.12 9.05 -5.16
CA ASP A 103 -2.05 8.07 -5.03
C ASP A 103 -2.04 7.42 -3.65
N LEU A 104 -2.20 8.21 -2.58
CA LEU A 104 -2.31 7.69 -1.21
C LEU A 104 -3.58 6.84 -1.02
N ALA A 105 -4.70 7.22 -1.63
CA ALA A 105 -5.93 6.44 -1.59
C ALA A 105 -5.78 5.08 -2.31
N LEU A 106 -5.08 5.04 -3.44
CA LEU A 106 -4.75 3.78 -4.12
C LEU A 106 -3.78 2.93 -3.27
N ALA A 107 -2.72 3.54 -2.72
CA ALA A 107 -1.74 2.85 -1.89
C ALA A 107 -2.37 2.19 -0.64
N ALA A 108 -3.45 2.77 -0.11
CA ALA A 108 -4.21 2.17 0.99
C ALA A 108 -4.87 0.83 0.62
N TYR A 109 -5.21 0.60 -0.66
CA TYR A 109 -5.70 -0.69 -1.14
C TYR A 109 -4.56 -1.66 -1.50
N GLU A 110 -3.38 -1.15 -1.85
CA GLU A 110 -2.22 -1.99 -2.17
C GLU A 110 -1.48 -2.50 -0.93
N GLY A 111 -1.64 -1.84 0.22
CA GLY A 111 -0.92 -2.14 1.47
C GLY A 111 -1.64 -3.06 2.46
N THR A 112 -2.79 -3.63 2.11
CA THR A 112 -3.59 -4.52 2.97
C THR A 112 -3.18 -5.98 2.93
#